data_AF-A0A497ZI32-F1
#
_entry.id   AF-A0A497ZI32-F1
#
_cell.length_a   1.000
_cell.length_b   1.000
_cell.length_c   1.000
_cell.angle_alpha   90.00
_cell.angle_beta   90.00
_cell.angle_gamma   90.00
#
_symmetry.space_group_name_H-M   'P 1'
#
loop_
_entity.id
_entity.type
_entity.pdbx_description
1 polymer ?
#
loop_
_entity_poly.entity_id
_entity_poly.type
_entity_poly.pdbx_seq_one_letter_code
_entity_poly.pdbx_strand_id
1 'polypeptide(L)' 'MTAQDLYTEAERLEERLHGACLETRLALQPRVSQVLDKMRAQRVQIPSRLRRLDAALCEDALEARFDNMPV' A
#
# COMPACT_ATOMS: atom_id res chain seq x y z
N MET A 1 3.00 17.76 -5.83
CA MET A 1 2.56 17.15 -4.55
C MET A 1 3.58 17.51 -3.50
N THR A 2 3.16 18.15 -2.43
CA THR A 2 4.02 18.41 -1.26
C THR A 2 4.09 17.16 -0.39
N ALA A 3 5.02 17.13 0.57
CA ALA A 3 5.09 16.06 1.56
C ALA A 3 3.74 15.81 2.25
N GLN A 4 3.03 16.89 2.60
CA GLN A 4 1.72 16.84 3.27
C GLN A 4 0.62 16.19 2.42
N ASP A 5 0.67 16.39 1.11
CA ASP A 5 -0.22 15.75 0.14
C ASP A 5 -0.02 14.22 0.15
N LEU A 6 1.25 13.78 0.17
CA LEU A 6 1.58 12.35 0.27
C LEU A 6 1.12 11.73 1.59
N TYR A 7 1.26 12.42 2.72
CA TYR A 7 0.76 11.94 4.01
C TYR A 7 -0.77 11.81 4.00
N THR A 8 -1.47 12.80 3.44
CA THR A 8 -2.93 12.78 3.33
C THR A 8 -3.40 11.62 2.44
N GLU A 9 -2.68 11.38 1.34
CA GLU A 9 -2.99 10.29 0.43
C GLU A 9 -2.67 8.91 1.03
N ALA A 10 -1.58 8.80 1.77
CA ALA A 10 -1.24 7.63 2.56
C ALA A 10 -2.31 7.31 3.63
N GLU A 11 -2.78 8.32 4.36
CA GLU A 11 -3.81 8.15 5.39
C GLU A 11 -5.15 7.73 4.79
N ARG A 12 -5.55 8.33 3.66
CA ARG A 12 -6.72 7.88 2.90
C ARG A 12 -6.60 6.45 2.39
N LEU A 13 -5.41 6.04 1.95
CA LEU A 13 -5.18 4.66 1.53
C LEU A 13 -5.30 3.72 2.74
N GLU A 14 -4.70 4.07 3.87
CA GLU A 14 -4.79 3.32 5.12
C GLU A 14 -6.24 3.13 5.57
N GLU A 15 -7.04 4.20 5.61
CA GLU A 15 -8.48 4.16 5.93
C GLU A 15 -9.27 3.27 4.96
N ARG A 16 -8.96 3.33 3.66
CA ARG A 16 -9.63 2.48 2.65
C ARG A 16 -9.21 1.02 2.74
N LEU A 17 -8.04 0.73 3.29
CA LEU A 17 -7.52 -0.61 3.50
C LEU A 17 -8.01 -1.19 4.83
N HIS A 18 -8.29 -0.31 5.79
CA HIS A 18 -8.81 -0.66 7.10
C HIS A 18 -10.23 -1.24 6.98
N GLY A 19 -10.33 -2.56 7.10
CA GLY A 19 -11.58 -3.31 6.94
C GLY A 19 -11.92 -3.71 5.49
N ALA A 20 -11.04 -3.43 4.53
CA ALA A 20 -11.24 -3.86 3.15
C ALA A 20 -10.85 -5.34 2.94
N CYS A 21 -11.57 -5.98 2.02
CA CYS A 21 -11.32 -7.36 1.60
C CYS A 21 -10.03 -7.47 0.78
N LEU A 22 -9.54 -8.71 0.65
CA LEU A 22 -8.33 -9.06 -0.09
C LEU A 22 -8.26 -8.45 -1.49
N GLU A 23 -9.32 -8.53 -2.30
CA GLU A 23 -9.36 -7.91 -3.64
C GLU A 23 -9.07 -6.40 -3.62
N THR A 24 -9.68 -5.66 -2.69
CA THR A 24 -9.48 -4.21 -2.59
C THR A 24 -8.06 -3.89 -2.13
N ARG A 25 -7.53 -4.70 -1.21
CA ARG A 25 -6.15 -4.64 -0.74
C ARG A 25 -5.16 -4.82 -1.90
N LEU A 26 -5.34 -5.85 -2.71
CA LEU A 26 -4.53 -6.13 -3.91
C LEU A 26 -4.62 -5.01 -4.94
N ALA A 27 -5.82 -4.48 -5.19
CA ALA A 27 -6.03 -3.38 -6.12
C ALA A 27 -5.35 -2.08 -5.65
N LEU A 28 -5.26 -1.86 -4.34
CA LEU A 28 -4.65 -0.67 -3.74
C LEU A 28 -3.14 -0.81 -3.47
N GLN A 29 -2.61 -2.04 -3.37
CA GLN A 29 -1.17 -2.31 -3.19
C GLN A 29 -0.25 -1.52 -4.14
N PRO A 30 -0.46 -1.52 -5.48
CA PRO A 30 0.39 -0.74 -6.39
C PRO A 30 0.28 0.77 -6.17
N ARG A 31 -0.83 1.24 -5.60
CA ARG A 31 -1.04 2.66 -5.28
C ARG A 31 -0.32 3.06 -3.99
N VAL A 32 -0.34 2.20 -2.97
CA VAL A 32 0.44 2.35 -1.74
C VAL A 32 1.95 2.38 -2.06
N SER A 33 2.42 1.43 -2.87
CA SER A 33 3.83 1.36 -3.27
C SER A 33 4.27 2.61 -4.05
N GLN A 34 3.42 3.18 -4.92
CA GLN A 34 3.71 4.46 -5.59
C GLN A 34 3.82 5.65 -4.62
N VAL A 35 2.94 5.73 -3.62
CA VAL A 35 3.02 6.79 -2.59
C VAL A 35 4.29 6.64 -1.77
N LEU A 36 4.65 5.41 -1.39
CA LEU A 36 5.90 5.10 -0.70
C LEU A 36 7.14 5.48 -1.51
N ASP A 37 7.15 5.16 -2.81
CA ASP A 37 8.25 5.52 -3.69
C ASP A 37 8.40 7.04 -3.82
N LYS A 38 7.29 7.76 -3.99
CA LYS A 38 7.28 9.23 -3.97
C LYS A 38 7.77 9.80 -2.63
N MET A 39 7.40 9.18 -1.51
CA MET A 39 7.90 9.56 -0.18
C MET A 39 9.42 9.35 -0.07
N ARG A 40 9.93 8.22 -0.56
CA ARG A 40 11.39 7.95 -0.61
C ARG A 40 12.12 8.94 -1.50
N ALA A 41 11.57 9.23 -2.69
CA ALA A 41 12.15 10.18 -3.64
C ALA A 41 12.23 11.59 -3.03
N GLN A 42 11.23 12.00 -2.26
CA GLN A 42 11.23 13.26 -1.53
C GLN A 42 12.03 13.23 -0.21
N ARG A 43 12.64 12.09 0.14
CA ARG A 43 13.32 11.83 1.42
C ARG A 43 12.48 12.24 2.65
N VAL A 44 11.17 12.07 2.56
CA VAL A 44 10.26 12.32 3.68
C VAL A 44 10.12 11.07 4.54
N GLN A 45 9.77 11.29 5.80
CA GLN A 45 9.63 10.19 6.76
C GLN A 45 8.44 9.31 6.38
N ILE A 46 8.69 8.03 6.15
CA ILE A 46 7.62 7.07 5.91
C ILE A 46 7.04 6.64 7.26
N PRO A 47 5.74 6.81 7.49
CA PRO A 47 5.12 6.38 8.73
C PRO A 47 5.19 4.84 8.85
N SER A 48 5.53 4.37 10.05
CA SER A 48 5.70 2.93 10.30
C SER A 48 4.41 2.14 10.08
N ARG A 49 3.24 2.78 10.20
CA ARG A 49 1.93 2.17 9.92
C ARG A 49 1.79 1.80 8.45
N LEU A 50 2.03 2.75 7.54
CA LEU A 50 1.99 2.53 6.10
C LEU A 50 2.99 1.45 5.65
N ARG A 51 4.19 1.43 6.24
CA ARG A 51 5.21 0.40 5.93
C ARG A 51 4.77 -1.00 6.37
N ARG A 52 4.10 -1.14 7.52
CA ARG A 52 3.52 -2.43 7.94
C ARG A 52 2.39 -2.86 7.03
N LEU A 53 1.60 -1.88 6.57
CA LEU A 53 0.47 -2.13 5.69
C LEU A 53 0.96 -2.61 4.31
N ASP A 54 1.97 -1.96 3.73
CA ASP A 54 2.62 -2.41 2.48
C ASP A 54 3.22 -3.82 2.60
N ALA A 55 3.84 -4.15 3.74
CA ALA A 55 4.35 -5.50 3.99
C ALA A 55 3.22 -6.55 4.01
N ALA A 56 2.15 -6.30 4.77
CA ALA A 56 0.99 -7.19 4.82
C ALA A 56 0.34 -7.37 3.43
N LEU A 57 0.20 -6.29 2.67
CA LEU A 57 -0.32 -6.33 1.30
C LEU A 57 0.58 -7.09 0.34
N CYS A 58 1.90 -7.04 0.53
CA CYS A 58 2.85 -7.77 -0.28
C CYS A 58 2.74 -9.28 -0.04
N GLU A 59 2.53 -9.69 1.21
CA GLU A 59 2.28 -11.08 1.59
C GLU A 59 0.94 -11.57 1.02
N ASP A 60 -0.15 -10.81 1.23
CA ASP A 60 -1.48 -11.06 0.65
C ASP A 60 -1.42 -11.18 -0.89
N ALA A 61 -0.63 -10.32 -1.55
CA ALA A 61 -0.44 -10.34 -3.01
C ALA A 61 0.41 -11.50 -3.49
N LEU A 62 1.37 -11.95 -2.70
CA LEU A 62 2.11 -13.16 -3.00
C LEU A 62 1.16 -14.36 -2.98
N GLU A 63 0.35 -14.49 -1.93
CA GLU A 63 -0.58 -15.60 -1.74
C GLU A 63 -1.65 -15.66 -2.84
N ALA A 64 -2.28 -14.52 -3.16
CA ALA A 64 -3.29 -14.43 -4.21
C ALA A 64 -2.74 -14.72 -5.63
N ARG A 65 -1.45 -14.44 -5.88
CA ARG A 65 -0.80 -14.75 -7.16
C ARG A 65 -0.50 -16.25 -7.31
N PHE A 66 -0.32 -16.97 -6.20
CA PHE A 66 -0.14 -18.42 -6.22
C PHE A 66 -1.47 -19.15 -6.42
N ASP A 67 -2.58 -18.63 -5.89
CA ASP A 67 -3.92 -19.21 -6.05
C ASP A 67 -4.43 -19.14 -7.51
N ASN A 68 -3.94 -18.15 -8.29
CA ASN A 68 -4.33 -17.94 -9.69
C ASN A 68 -3.41 -18.62 -10.72
N MET A 69 -2.59 -19.60 -10.33
CA MET A 69 -1.92 -20.46 -11.31
C MET A 69 -2.89 -21.57 -11.75
N PRO A 70 -3.44 -21.55 -12.98
CA PRO A 70 -4.10 -22.73 -13.51
C PRO A 70 -3.05 -23.84 -13.65
N VAL A 71 -3.34 -25.00 -13.06
CA VAL A 71 -2.67 -26.27 -13.39
C VAL A 71 -2.98 -26.66 -14.83
#